data_AF-A0A0Q3JBT6-F1
#
_entry.id   AF-A0A0Q3JBT6-F1
#
_cell.length_a   1.000
_cell.length_b   1.000
_cell.length_c   1.000
_cell.angle_alpha   90.00
_cell.angle_beta   90.00
_cell.angle_gamma   90.00
#
_symmetry.space_group_name_H-M   'P 1'
#
loop_
_entity.id
_entity.type
_entity.pdbx_description
1 polymer ?
#
loop_
_entity_poly.entity_id
_entity_poly.type
_entity_poly.pdbx_seq_one_letter_code
_entity_poly.pdbx_strand_id
1 'polypeptide(L)'
;RKGLSSEATCALWDQELETIDHLLLWCLFYRSLWLEVLSIFGWGLWMPSALDTLKVWWFRVLSSLHGAARNKAGSIILLLLQEIWLERNSRIFRNLDSPVHILLDAIRFEVSRWKEVGLLRE
;
A
#
# COMPACT_ATOMS: atom_id res chain seq x y z
N ARG A 1 3.11 -24.32 19.03
CA ARG A 1 2.03 -23.88 18.11
C ARG A 1 1.05 -23.04 18.92
N LYS A 2 1.15 -21.70 18.91
CA LYS A 2 0.08 -20.84 19.45
C LYS A 2 -0.97 -20.74 18.35
N GLY A 3 -2.20 -21.15 18.66
CA GLY A 3 -3.32 -21.11 17.73
C GLY A 3 -3.50 -19.68 17.24
N LEU A 4 -3.58 -19.54 15.91
CA LEU A 4 -4.12 -18.34 15.30
C LEU A 4 -5.56 -18.25 15.78
N SER A 5 -5.83 -17.33 16.71
CA SER A 5 -7.19 -16.93 17.05
C SER A 5 -7.93 -16.65 15.74
N SER A 6 -9.08 -17.30 15.54
CA SER A 6 -9.89 -17.20 14.32
C SER A 6 -10.54 -15.83 14.11
N GLU A 7 -10.29 -14.89 15.02
CA GLU A 7 -10.80 -13.52 15.02
C GLU A 7 -9.60 -12.58 15.19
N ALA A 8 -8.74 -12.51 14.18
CA ALA A 8 -7.65 -11.54 14.16
C ALA A 8 -8.22 -10.17 13.78
N THR A 9 -8.52 -9.35 14.78
CA THR A 9 -8.75 -7.91 14.57
C THR A 9 -7.50 -7.31 13.92
N CYS A 10 -7.69 -6.31 13.07
CA CYS A 10 -6.59 -5.62 12.40
C CYS A 10 -5.63 -5.07 13.44
N ALA A 11 -4.35 -5.43 13.33
CA ALA A 11 -3.31 -5.07 14.31
C ALA A 11 -3.10 -3.54 14.46
N LEU A 12 -3.71 -2.76 13.58
CA LEU A 12 -3.65 -1.30 13.49
C LEU A 12 -4.98 -0.62 13.82
N TRP A 13 -6.07 -1.33 13.57
CA TRP A 13 -7.43 -0.84 13.76
C TRP A 13 -8.25 -1.97 14.38
N ASP A 14 -8.18 -2.08 15.71
CA ASP A 14 -8.72 -3.18 16.51
C ASP A 14 -10.26 -3.32 16.47
N GLN A 15 -10.94 -2.63 15.54
CA GLN A 15 -12.39 -2.64 15.38
C GLN A 15 -12.87 -3.46 14.18
N GLU A 16 -11.99 -3.81 13.25
CA GLU A 16 -12.36 -4.58 12.05
C GLU A 16 -11.56 -5.87 11.91
N LEU A 17 -12.17 -6.88 11.29
CA LEU A 17 -11.50 -8.14 10.95
C LEU A 17 -10.39 -7.87 9.94
N GLU A 18 -9.19 -8.38 10.20
CA GLU A 18 -8.08 -8.25 9.28
C GLU A 18 -8.30 -9.12 8.04
N THR A 19 -8.63 -8.47 6.92
CA THR A 19 -8.64 -9.09 5.58
C THR A 19 -7.56 -8.44 4.71
N ILE A 20 -7.14 -9.09 3.63
CA ILE A 20 -6.19 -8.49 2.68
C ILE A 20 -6.74 -7.18 2.11
N ASP A 21 -8.02 -7.14 1.75
CA ASP A 21 -8.67 -5.95 1.22
C ASP A 21 -8.73 -4.84 2.27
N HIS A 22 -9.15 -5.15 3.51
CA HIS A 22 -9.13 -4.19 4.61
C HIS A 22 -7.72 -3.65 4.84
N LEU A 23 -6.73 -4.54 5.02
CA LEU A 23 -5.37 -4.16 5.36
C LEU A 23 -4.74 -3.25 4.29
N LEU A 24 -4.88 -3.64 3.02
CA LEU A 24 -4.16 -2.99 1.93
C LEU A 24 -4.90 -1.77 1.35
N LEU A 25 -6.23 -1.72 1.45
CA LEU A 25 -7.02 -0.65 0.82
C LEU A 25 -7.79 0.23 1.80
N TRP A 26 -8.37 -0.34 2.85
CA TRP A 26 -9.41 0.35 3.64
C TRP A 26 -8.93 0.79 5.03
N CYS A 27 -7.88 0.17 5.57
CA CYS A 27 -7.34 0.46 6.88
C CYS A 27 -7.03 1.96 7.00
N LEU A 28 -7.67 2.63 7.96
CA LEU A 28 -7.58 4.08 8.14
C LEU A 28 -6.13 4.56 8.35
N PHE A 29 -5.31 3.74 9.01
CA PHE A 29 -3.88 4.02 9.17
C PHE A 29 -3.18 4.16 7.82
N TYR A 30 -3.32 3.15 6.96
CA TYR A 30 -2.70 3.15 5.62
C TYR A 30 -3.40 4.06 4.61
N ARG A 31 -4.64 4.47 4.88
CA ARG A 31 -5.35 5.45 4.04
C ARG A 31 -4.58 6.77 3.92
N SER A 32 -3.95 7.22 5.01
CA SER A 32 -3.10 8.42 4.99
C SER A 32 -1.87 8.23 4.09
N LEU A 33 -1.23 7.06 4.15
CA LEU A 33 -0.11 6.67 3.31
C LEU A 33 -0.49 6.66 1.82
N TRP A 34 -1.65 6.09 1.48
CA TRP A 34 -2.21 6.12 0.12
C TRP A 34 -2.41 7.54 -0.39
N LEU A 35 -3.03 8.42 0.40
CA LEU A 35 -3.28 9.80 0.00
C LEU A 35 -1.99 10.55 -0.32
N GLU A 36 -0.98 10.41 0.54
CA GLU A 36 0.33 11.05 0.38
C GLU A 36 1.06 10.53 -0.88
N VAL A 37 1.11 9.20 -1.06
CA VAL A 37 1.75 8.60 -2.24
C VAL A 37 1.03 8.99 -3.53
N LEU A 38 -0.30 8.87 -3.58
CA LEU A 38 -1.07 9.24 -4.77
C LEU A 38 -0.96 10.75 -5.07
N SER A 39 -0.86 11.60 -4.04
CA SER A 39 -0.65 13.05 -4.20
C SER A 39 0.68 13.35 -4.90
N ILE A 40 1.77 12.68 -4.50
CA ILE A 40 3.11 12.84 -5.11
C ILE A 40 3.08 12.59 -6.63
N PHE A 41 2.24 11.68 -7.10
CA PHE A 41 2.13 11.32 -8.51
C PHE A 41 0.94 11.97 -9.23
N GLY A 42 0.11 12.75 -8.55
CA GLY A 42 -1.11 13.34 -9.14
C GLY A 42 -2.21 12.30 -9.44
N TRP A 43 -2.24 11.19 -8.71
CA TRP A 43 -3.11 10.04 -8.94
C TRP A 43 -4.30 9.96 -7.98
N GLY A 44 -4.78 11.09 -7.46
CA GLY A 44 -5.87 11.13 -6.48
C GLY A 44 -7.16 10.41 -6.93
N LEU A 45 -7.41 10.34 -8.24
CA LEU A 45 -8.55 9.60 -8.83
C LEU A 45 -8.47 8.07 -8.65
N TRP A 46 -7.31 7.54 -8.27
CA TRP A 46 -7.08 6.10 -8.07
C TRP A 46 -7.21 5.68 -6.62
N MET A 47 -7.65 6.56 -5.73
CA MET A 47 -7.89 6.21 -4.33
C MET A 47 -8.83 4.99 -4.21
N PRO A 48 -8.49 3.96 -3.41
CA PRO A 48 -9.39 2.84 -3.16
C PRO A 48 -10.68 3.29 -2.45
N SER A 49 -11.80 2.76 -2.91
CA SER A 49 -13.10 2.89 -2.25
C SER A 49 -13.26 1.84 -1.15
N ALA A 50 -14.12 2.11 -0.16
CA ALA A 50 -14.47 1.14 0.88
C ALA A 50 -15.21 -0.10 0.34
N LEU A 51 -15.70 -0.06 -0.91
CA LEU A 51 -16.37 -1.17 -1.59
C LEU A 51 -15.44 -1.95 -2.53
N ASP A 52 -14.21 -1.47 -2.73
CA ASP A 52 -13.27 -2.06 -3.68
C ASP A 52 -12.55 -3.27 -3.08
N THR A 53 -12.56 -4.42 -3.74
CA THR A 53 -11.54 -5.46 -3.46
C THR A 53 -10.22 -5.08 -4.14
N LEU A 54 -9.09 -5.55 -3.60
CA LEU A 54 -7.75 -5.35 -4.18
C LEU A 54 -7.73 -5.71 -5.66
N LYS A 55 -8.33 -6.85 -6.02
CA LYS A 55 -8.38 -7.33 -7.40
C LYS A 55 -9.15 -6.39 -8.32
N VAL A 56 -10.35 -5.96 -7.90
CA VAL A 56 -11.22 -5.09 -8.71
C VAL A 56 -10.58 -3.70 -8.86
N TRP A 57 -10.08 -3.14 -7.76
CA TRP A 57 -9.39 -1.85 -7.76
C TRP A 57 -8.14 -1.86 -8.63
N TRP A 58 -7.27 -2.85 -8.47
CA TRP A 58 -6.05 -3.01 -9.26
C TRP A 58 -6.36 -3.07 -10.75
N PHE A 59 -7.36 -3.87 -11.13
CA PHE A 59 -7.76 -3.98 -12.52
C PHE A 59 -8.33 -2.66 -13.05
N ARG A 60 -9.19 -1.97 -12.28
CA ARG A 60 -9.76 -0.68 -12.65
C ARG A 60 -8.67 0.37 -12.90
N VAL A 61 -7.68 0.46 -12.02
CA VAL A 61 -6.58 1.43 -12.13
C VAL A 61 -5.72 1.11 -13.36
N LEU A 62 -5.20 -0.11 -13.45
CA LEU A 62 -4.22 -0.43 -14.49
C LEU A 62 -4.82 -0.65 -15.89
N SER A 63 -6.11 -0.97 -16.01
CA SER A 63 -6.78 -1.05 -17.31
C SER A 63 -6.99 0.32 -17.96
N SER A 64 -6.99 1.40 -17.16
CA SER A 64 -7.06 2.78 -17.66
C SER A 64 -5.73 3.32 -18.21
N LEU A 65 -4.66 2.53 -18.14
CA LEU A 65 -3.30 2.92 -18.50
C LEU A 65 -2.71 1.97 -19.54
N HIS A 66 -1.77 2.49 -20.33
CA HIS A 66 -1.05 1.72 -21.34
C HIS A 66 0.46 1.96 -21.29
N GLY A 67 1.23 1.01 -21.83
CA GLY A 67 2.67 1.12 -22.00
C GLY A 67 3.43 1.46 -20.71
N ALA A 68 4.37 2.41 -20.82
CA ALA A 68 5.24 2.83 -19.72
C ALA A 68 4.47 3.40 -18.52
N ALA A 69 3.35 4.11 -18.75
CA ALA A 69 2.53 4.66 -17.67
C ALA A 69 1.89 3.55 -16.82
N ARG A 70 1.40 2.47 -17.45
CA ARG A 70 0.87 1.29 -16.74
C ARG A 70 1.95 0.61 -15.89
N ASN A 71 3.15 0.47 -16.44
CA ASN A 71 4.27 -0.16 -15.72
C ASN A 71 4.74 0.69 -14.53
N LYS A 72 4.83 2.01 -14.71
CA LYS A 72 5.15 2.99 -13.66
C LYS A 72 4.13 2.93 -12.53
N ALA A 73 2.84 3.05 -12.85
CA ALA A 73 1.76 2.96 -11.89
C ALA A 73 1.74 1.61 -11.16
N GLY A 74 1.83 0.51 -11.89
CA GLY A 74 1.86 -0.84 -11.31
C GLY A 74 3.03 -1.04 -10.34
N SER A 75 4.22 -0.56 -10.68
CA SER A 75 5.42 -0.72 -9.85
C SER A 75 5.32 0.10 -8.56
N ILE A 76 4.86 1.36 -8.64
CA ILE A 76 4.69 2.23 -7.47
C ILE A 76 3.57 1.70 -6.56
N ILE A 77 2.47 1.23 -7.13
CA ILE A 77 1.39 0.61 -6.35
C ILE A 77 1.89 -0.65 -5.65
N LEU A 78 2.64 -1.53 -6.35
CA LEU A 78 3.20 -2.73 -5.74
C LEU A 78 4.17 -2.40 -4.60
N LEU A 79 5.01 -1.37 -4.76
CA LEU A 79 5.88 -0.88 -3.69
C LEU A 79 5.06 -0.48 -2.47
N LEU A 80 3.99 0.31 -2.66
CA LEU A 80 3.12 0.72 -1.57
C LEU A 80 2.47 -0.48 -0.86
N LEU A 81 1.92 -1.44 -1.62
CA LEU A 81 1.34 -2.67 -1.06
C LEU A 81 2.39 -3.49 -0.30
N GLN A 82 3.62 -3.56 -0.80
CA GLN A 82 4.74 -4.25 -0.16
C GLN A 82 5.12 -3.58 1.16
N GLU A 83 5.27 -2.26 1.21
CA GLU A 83 5.62 -1.53 2.43
C GLU A 83 4.54 -1.70 3.52
N ILE A 84 3.27 -1.64 3.14
CA ILE A 84 2.13 -1.92 4.03
C ILE A 84 2.24 -3.35 4.61
N TRP A 85 2.51 -4.34 3.76
CA TRP A 85 2.63 -5.73 4.18
C TRP A 85 3.84 -5.97 5.11
N LEU A 86 4.99 -5.37 4.78
CA LEU A 86 6.21 -5.45 5.59
C LEU A 86 6.00 -4.81 6.97
N GLU A 87 5.37 -3.64 7.02
CA GLU A 87 5.04 -2.95 8.26
C GLU A 87 4.10 -3.80 9.14
N ARG A 88 3.02 -4.35 8.57
CA ARG A 88 2.12 -5.27 9.30
C ARG A 88 2.86 -6.47 9.87
N ASN A 89 3.79 -7.05 9.11
CA ASN A 89 4.60 -8.16 9.59
C ASN A 89 5.57 -7.73 10.71
N SER A 90 6.14 -6.53 10.63
CA SER A 90 6.99 -5.97 11.68
C SER A 90 6.21 -5.82 13.00
N ARG A 91 4.98 -5.29 12.94
CA ARG A 91 4.11 -5.14 14.11
C ARG A 91 3.79 -6.47 14.76
N ILE A 92 3.39 -7.46 13.97
CA ILE A 92 2.92 -8.75 14.52
C ILE A 92 4.07 -9.65 14.97
N PHE A 93 5.15 -9.73 14.19
CA PHE A 93 6.23 -10.69 14.46
C PHE A 93 7.40 -10.10 15.26
N ARG A 94 7.55 -8.78 15.27
CA ARG A 94 8.67 -8.09 15.93
C ARG A 94 8.23 -7.09 17.00
N ASN A 95 6.93 -6.82 17.13
CA ASN A 95 6.40 -5.80 18.03
C ASN A 95 7.05 -4.43 17.80
N LEU A 96 7.29 -4.10 16.53
CA LEU A 96 7.84 -2.84 16.07
C LEU A 96 6.81 -2.14 15.19
N ASP A 97 6.54 -0.87 15.48
CA ASP A 97 5.67 -0.02 14.71
C ASP A 97 6.40 1.19 14.13
N SER A 98 6.15 1.44 12.85
CA SER A 98 6.64 2.60 12.12
C SER A 98 5.49 3.61 11.95
N PRO A 99 5.70 4.89 12.25
CA PRO A 99 4.74 5.93 11.90
C PRO A 99 4.72 6.13 10.37
N VAL A 100 3.62 6.68 9.85
CA VAL A 100 3.36 6.85 8.41
C VAL A 100 4.50 7.57 7.69
N HIS A 101 5.14 8.57 8.32
CA HIS A 101 6.23 9.32 7.70
C HIS A 101 7.47 8.45 7.41
N ILE A 102 7.77 7.46 8.26
CA ILE A 102 8.89 6.53 8.03
C ILE A 102 8.61 5.64 6.81
N LEU A 103 7.37 5.18 6.67
CA LEU A 103 6.93 4.40 5.50
C LEU A 103 7.00 5.25 4.23
N LEU A 104 6.58 6.51 4.31
CA LEU A 104 6.69 7.46 3.18
C LEU A 104 8.14 7.68 2.76
N ASP A 105 9.05 7.85 3.71
CA ASP A 105 10.47 8.05 3.43
C ASP A 105 11.09 6.81 2.77
N ALA A 106 10.70 5.60 3.21
CA ALA A 106 11.12 4.35 2.56
C ALA A 106 10.65 4.28 1.10
N ILE A 107 9.38 4.61 0.84
CA ILE A 107 8.82 4.64 -0.53
C ILE A 107 9.54 5.69 -1.38
N ARG A 108 9.75 6.90 -0.86
CA ARG A 108 10.45 7.99 -1.57
C ARG A 108 11.90 7.63 -1.90
N PHE A 109 12.58 6.98 -0.96
CA PHE A 109 13.94 6.53 -1.16
C PHE A 109 14.01 5.51 -2.30
N GLU A 110 13.14 4.51 -2.30
CA GLU A 110 13.13 3.48 -3.35
C GLU A 110 12.72 4.05 -4.72
N VAL A 111 11.72 4.93 -4.76
CA VAL A 111 11.34 5.67 -5.98
C VAL A 111 12.52 6.48 -6.53
N SER A 112 13.29 7.15 -5.67
CA SER A 112 14.47 7.92 -6.08
C SER A 112 15.52 7.02 -6.71
N ARG A 113 15.81 5.87 -6.10
CA ARG A 113 16.75 4.87 -6.65
C ARG A 113 16.30 4.37 -8.02
N TRP A 114 15.01 4.10 -8.20
CA TRP A 114 14.49 3.66 -9.49
C TRP A 114 14.61 4.73 -10.58
N LYS A 115 14.52 6.01 -10.23
CA LYS A 115 14.78 7.12 -11.16
C LYS A 115 16.26 7.18 -11.55
N GLU A 116 17.18 7.05 -10.59
CA GLU A 116 18.63 7.08 -10.83
C GLU A 116 19.09 6.01 -11.83
N VAL A 117 18.51 4.81 -11.77
CA VAL A 117 18.83 3.70 -12.69
C VAL A 117 17.92 3.65 -13.93
N GLY A 118 17.03 4.63 -14.12
CA GLY A 118 16.17 4.73 -15.30
C GLY A 118 15.02 3.72 -15.38
N LEU A 119 14.66 3.08 -14.26
CA LEU A 119 13.49 2.18 -14.16
C LEU A 119 12.17 2.97 -14.13
N LEU A 120 12.16 4.15 -13.51
CA LEU A 120 11.06 5.10 -13.59
C LEU A 120 11.45 6.25 -14.52
N ARG A 121 10.98 6.19 -15.77
CA ARG A 121 11.11 7.31 -16.71
C ARG A 121 10.04 8.37 -16.40
N GLU A 122 10.38 9.64 -16.57
CA GLU A 122 9.45 10.76 -16.39
C GLU A 122 8.32 10.72 -17.43
#